data_AF-A0A4Q2L3C3-F1
#
_entry.id   AF-A0A4Q2L3C3-F1
#
_cell.length_a   1.000
_cell.length_b   1.000
_cell.length_c   1.000
_cell.angle_alpha   90.00
_cell.angle_beta   90.00
_cell.angle_gamma   90.00
#
_symmetry.space_group_name_H-M   'P 1'
#
loop_
_entity.id
_entity.type
_entity.pdbx_description
1 polymer ?
#
loop_
_entity_poly.entity_id
_entity_poly.type
_entity_poly.pdbx_seq_one_letter_code
_entity_poly.pdbx_strand_id
1 'polypeptide(L)'
;MARVAGVDIPRNKRVEIALTYIYGIGRPTSQKVLKEAGVNFDTRVKDLTEDEINKIREIINGIKVEGDLRKEVRLSIKRLMDIKCYRGLRHKMNLPVRGQSSKTNARTVKGPKKPIRK
;
A
#
# COMPACT_ATOMS: atom_id res chain seq x y z
N MET A 1 -5.73 16.85 -13.95
CA MET A 1 -5.79 15.73 -12.98
C MET A 1 -4.35 15.42 -12.63
N ALA A 2 -3.94 15.41 -11.36
CA ALA A 2 -2.55 15.14 -11.02
C ALA A 2 -2.36 13.62 -10.93
N ARG A 3 -1.72 13.03 -11.94
CA ARG A 3 -1.32 11.62 -11.96
C ARG A 3 0.10 11.48 -11.42
N VAL A 4 0.29 10.64 -10.41
CA VAL A 4 1.57 10.40 -9.76
C VAL A 4 1.72 8.89 -9.57
N ALA A 5 2.86 8.33 -9.98
CA ALA A 5 3.13 6.88 -9.98
C ALA A 5 2.04 6.02 -10.66
N GLY A 6 1.39 6.54 -11.71
CA GLY A 6 0.33 5.84 -12.44
C GLY A 6 -1.04 5.83 -11.74
N VAL A 7 -1.18 6.51 -10.60
CA VAL A 7 -2.45 6.64 -9.86
C VAL A 7 -2.93 8.09 -9.90
N ASP A 8 -4.24 8.27 -10.05
CA ASP A 8 -4.87 9.58 -10.04
C ASP A 8 -5.18 10.02 -8.61
N ILE A 9 -4.58 11.13 -8.19
CA ILE A 9 -4.68 11.64 -6.82
C ILE A 9 -5.89 12.59 -6.68
N PRO A 10 -6.65 12.54 -5.58
CA PRO A 10 -7.80 13.42 -5.36
C PRO A 10 -7.38 14.90 -5.23
N ARG A 11 -7.92 15.75 -6.12
CA ARG A 11 -7.60 17.18 -6.23
C ARG A 11 -7.94 18.04 -5.01
N ASN A 12 -9.01 17.69 -4.30
CA ASN A 12 -9.55 18.53 -3.23
C ASN A 12 -8.92 18.28 -1.85
N LYS A 13 -8.05 17.28 -1.72
CA LYS A 13 -7.38 16.92 -0.47
C LYS A 13 -6.05 17.64 -0.30
N ARG A 14 -5.59 17.73 0.95
CA ARG A 14 -4.22 18.14 1.28
C ARG A 14 -3.22 17.18 0.65
N VAL A 15 -2.11 17.69 0.14
CA VAL A 15 -1.13 16.89 -0.61
C VAL A 15 -0.60 15.73 0.25
N GLU A 16 -0.35 15.97 1.54
CA GLU A 16 0.09 14.94 2.49
C GLU A 16 -0.85 13.72 2.52
N ILE A 17 -2.16 13.96 2.60
CA ILE A 17 -3.15 12.89 2.64
C ILE A 17 -3.34 12.29 1.25
N ALA A 18 -3.29 13.13 0.22
CA ALA A 18 -3.55 12.71 -1.15
C ALA A 18 -2.49 11.73 -1.66
N LEU A 19 -1.22 11.92 -1.27
CA LEU A 19 -0.13 10.98 -1.59
C LEU A 19 -0.30 9.59 -0.94
N THR A 20 -0.98 9.49 0.20
CA THR A 20 -1.22 8.18 0.86
C THR A 20 -2.18 7.25 0.10
N TYR A 21 -2.80 7.74 -0.97
CA TYR A 21 -3.55 6.88 -1.89
C TYR A 21 -2.65 5.96 -2.72
N ILE A 22 -1.39 6.33 -2.89
CA ILE A 22 -0.40 5.49 -3.58
C ILE A 22 0.03 4.38 -2.61
N TYR A 23 -0.10 3.13 -3.06
CA TYR A 23 0.33 1.96 -2.31
C TYR A 23 1.84 1.98 -2.08
N GLY A 24 2.23 1.87 -0.80
CA GLY A 24 3.61 1.99 -0.36
C GLY A 24 3.93 3.35 0.25
N ILE A 25 3.07 4.36 0.07
CA ILE A 25 3.23 5.67 0.70
C ILE A 25 2.27 5.77 1.90
N GLY A 26 2.83 5.82 3.10
CA GLY A 26 2.13 6.22 4.32
C GLY A 26 2.31 7.72 4.62
N ARG A 27 1.74 8.16 5.76
CA ARG A 27 1.95 9.52 6.28
C ARG A 27 3.44 9.90 6.45
N PRO A 28 4.30 9.10 7.10
CA PRO A 28 5.68 9.51 7.33
C PRO A 28 6.49 9.63 6.04
N THR A 29 6.27 8.72 5.08
CA THR A 29 6.91 8.80 3.76
C THR A 29 6.40 10.00 2.97
N SER A 30 5.10 10.29 3.03
CA SER A 30 4.55 11.48 2.37
C SER A 30 5.15 12.77 2.93
N GLN A 31 5.31 12.88 4.26
CA GLN A 31 5.94 14.04 4.88
C GLN A 31 7.39 14.20 4.46
N LYS A 32 8.15 13.10 4.36
CA LYS A 32 9.53 13.11 3.86
C LYS A 32 9.60 13.62 2.43
N VAL A 33 8.77 13.06 1.54
CA VAL A 33 8.71 13.45 0.12
C VAL A 33 8.38 14.94 -0.01
N LEU A 34 7.40 15.45 0.74
CA LEU A 34 7.02 16.86 0.68
C LEU A 34 8.08 17.80 1.26
N LYS A 35 8.78 17.37 2.32
CA LYS A 35 9.89 18.12 2.90
C LYS A 35 11.07 18.22 1.93
N GLU A 36 11.38 17.13 1.22
CA GLU A 36 12.42 17.11 0.18
C GLU A 36 12.02 17.92 -1.06
N ALA A 37 10.74 17.89 -1.45
CA ALA A 37 10.22 18.71 -2.55
C ALA A 37 10.12 20.21 -2.21
N GLY A 38 10.21 20.58 -0.92
CA GLY A 38 10.04 21.96 -0.44
C GLY A 38 8.59 22.46 -0.48
N VAL A 39 7.61 21.55 -0.47
CA VAL A 39 6.18 21.87 -0.59
C VAL A 39 5.53 21.86 0.78
N ASN A 40 4.67 22.84 1.06
CA ASN A 40 3.93 22.90 2.32
C ASN A 40 2.85 21.80 2.39
N PHE A 41 2.77 21.09 3.52
CA PHE A 41 1.86 19.97 3.76
C PHE A 41 0.38 20.31 3.62
N ASP A 42 0.00 21.55 3.97
CA ASP A 42 -1.40 21.99 4.00
C ASP A 42 -1.93 22.46 2.64
N THR A 43 -1.06 22.57 1.64
CA THR A 43 -1.47 22.86 0.27
C THR A 43 -2.42 21.78 -0.23
N ARG A 44 -3.36 22.16 -1.10
CA ARG A 44 -4.22 21.19 -1.77
C ARG A 44 -3.61 20.82 -3.10
N VAL A 45 -3.91 19.60 -3.56
CA VAL A 45 -3.39 19.07 -4.84
C VAL A 45 -3.78 19.93 -6.04
N LYS A 46 -4.91 20.63 -5.98
CA LYS A 46 -5.35 21.56 -7.03
C LYS A 46 -4.49 22.84 -7.13
N ASP A 47 -3.83 23.23 -6.05
CA ASP A 47 -3.08 24.48 -5.94
C ASP A 47 -1.57 24.22 -6.14
N LEU A 48 -1.17 22.98 -6.45
CA LEU A 48 0.19 22.60 -6.80
C LEU A 48 0.56 23.12 -8.19
N THR A 49 1.77 23.66 -8.30
CA THR A 49 2.39 24.00 -9.58
C THR A 49 2.90 22.75 -10.31
N GLU A 50 3.08 22.85 -11.62
CA GLU A 50 3.58 21.73 -12.43
C GLU A 50 5.01 21.32 -12.04
N ASP A 51 5.84 22.29 -11.66
CA ASP A 51 7.21 22.06 -11.18
C ASP A 51 7.24 21.28 -9.86
N GLU A 52 6.36 21.64 -8.91
CA GLU A 52 6.24 20.92 -7.64
C GLU A 52 5.75 19.47 -7.87
N ILE A 53 4.82 19.27 -8.80
CA ILE A 53 4.34 17.93 -9.16
C ILE A 53 5.48 17.10 -9.76
N ASN A 54 6.33 17.70 -10.61
CA ASN A 54 7.46 17.00 -11.21
C ASN A 54 8.53 16.64 -10.16
N LYS A 55 8.87 17.55 -9.24
CA LYS A 55 9.76 17.24 -8.10
C LYS A 55 9.24 16.08 -7.26
N ILE A 56 7.94 16.08 -6.94
CA ILE A 56 7.30 15.00 -6.18
C ILE A 56 7.39 13.68 -6.95
N ARG A 57 7.20 13.68 -8.28
CA ARG A 57 7.32 12.47 -9.11
C ARG A 57 8.74 11.91 -9.12
N GLU A 58 9.75 12.77 -9.26
CA GLU A 58 11.15 12.34 -9.26
C GLU A 58 11.53 11.66 -7.94
N ILE A 59 11.15 12.25 -6.81
CA ILE A 59 11.40 11.67 -5.48
C ILE A 59 10.67 10.33 -5.32
N ILE A 60 9.41 10.25 -5.77
CA ILE A 60 8.62 9.02 -5.66
C ILE A 60 9.17 7.90 -6.56
N ASN A 61 9.73 8.21 -7.73
CA ASN A 61 10.35 7.21 -8.60
C ASN A 61 11.55 6.51 -7.94
N GLY A 62 12.23 7.15 -6.99
CA GLY A 62 13.29 6.53 -6.18
C GLY A 62 12.78 5.52 -5.14
N ILE A 63 11.47 5.47 -4.89
CA ILE A 63 10.84 4.63 -3.89
C ILE A 63 10.05 3.51 -4.58
N LYS A 64 10.17 2.27 -4.08
CA LYS A 64 9.34 1.16 -4.56
C LYS A 64 7.88 1.40 -4.18
N VAL A 65 7.04 1.73 -5.15
CA VAL A 65 5.61 1.99 -4.98
C VAL A 65 4.76 1.09 -5.88
N GLU A 66 3.47 0.99 -5.57
CA GLU A 66 2.45 0.28 -6.37
C GLU A 66 2.87 -1.12 -6.84
N GLY A 67 3.06 -1.29 -8.15
CA GLY A 67 3.26 -2.58 -8.80
C GLY A 67 4.51 -3.30 -8.29
N ASP A 68 5.61 -2.56 -8.13
CA ASP A 68 6.89 -3.14 -7.71
C ASP A 68 6.82 -3.65 -6.28
N LEU A 69 6.26 -2.84 -5.37
CA LEU A 69 6.08 -3.23 -3.97
C LEU A 69 5.10 -4.41 -3.84
N ARG A 70 3.99 -4.40 -4.59
CA ARG A 70 3.02 -5.51 -4.61
C ARG A 70 3.66 -6.80 -5.13
N LYS A 71 4.49 -6.71 -6.17
CA LYS A 71 5.21 -7.85 -6.76
C LYS A 71 6.22 -8.42 -5.78
N GLU A 72 6.99 -7.58 -5.09
CA GLU A 72 7.97 -7.99 -4.07
C GLU A 72 7.29 -8.75 -2.92
N VAL A 73 6.18 -8.23 -2.40
CA VAL A 73 5.39 -8.90 -1.36
C VAL A 73 4.83 -10.23 -1.86
N ARG A 74 4.31 -10.26 -3.09
CA ARG A 74 3.77 -11.50 -3.69
C ARG A 74 4.86 -12.56 -3.86
N LEU A 75 6.04 -12.18 -4.35
CA LEU A 75 7.19 -13.07 -4.48
C LEU A 75 7.67 -13.59 -3.13
N SER A 76 7.67 -12.74 -2.10
CA SER A 76 8.01 -13.14 -0.73
C SER A 76 7.04 -14.19 -0.18
N ILE A 77 5.73 -14.02 -0.40
CA ILE A 77 4.71 -15.01 0.01
C ILE A 77 4.84 -16.29 -0.82
N LYS A 78 5.06 -16.17 -2.14
CA LYS A 78 5.27 -17.32 -3.03
C LYS A 78 6.45 -18.17 -2.58
N ARG A 79 7.59 -17.53 -2.28
CA ARG A 79 8.77 -18.19 -1.73
C ARG A 79 8.44 -19.00 -0.47
N LEU A 80 7.68 -18.44 0.47
CA LEU A 80 7.27 -19.17 1.68
C LEU A 80 6.40 -20.40 1.37
N MET A 81 5.50 -20.29 0.38
CA MET A 81 4.65 -21.39 -0.06
C MET A 81 5.45 -22.50 -0.76
N ASP A 82 6.40 -22.13 -1.61
CA ASP A 82 7.24 -23.07 -2.36
C ASP A 82 8.17 -23.87 -1.42
N ILE A 83 8.71 -23.23 -0.38
CA ILE A 83 9.51 -23.89 0.68
C ILE A 83 8.65 -24.85 1.52
N LYS A 84 7.32 -24.70 1.54
CA LYS A 84 6.37 -25.46 2.38
C LYS A 84 6.60 -25.32 3.89
N CYS A 85 7.18 -24.20 4.33
CA CYS A 85 7.27 -23.88 5.76
C CYS A 85 5.87 -23.67 6.36
N TYR A 86 5.75 -23.72 7.71
CA TYR A 86 4.47 -23.52 8.40
C TYR A 86 3.73 -22.27 7.92
N ARG A 87 4.43 -21.13 7.82
CA ARG A 87 3.84 -19.87 7.32
C ARG A 87 3.29 -20.00 5.90
N GLY A 88 4.02 -20.68 5.01
CA GLY A 88 3.60 -20.95 3.64
C GLY A 88 2.34 -21.81 3.56
N LEU A 89 2.27 -22.87 4.37
CA LEU A 89 1.07 -23.71 4.46
C LEU A 89 -0.14 -22.91 4.95
N ARG A 90 0.04 -22.03 5.95
CA ARG A 90 -1.04 -21.14 6.45
C ARG A 90 -1.50 -20.15 5.38
N HIS A 91 -0.58 -19.57 4.62
CA HIS A 91 -0.91 -18.75 3.45
C HIS A 91 -1.71 -19.52 2.41
N LYS A 92 -1.30 -20.76 2.08
CA LYS A 92 -2.02 -21.63 1.11
C LYS A 92 -3.43 -22.00 1.59
N MET A 93 -3.62 -22.23 2.88
CA MET A 93 -4.90 -22.65 3.48
C MET A 93 -5.83 -21.47 3.82
N ASN A 94 -5.45 -20.21 3.55
CA ASN A 94 -6.17 -19.02 3.99
C ASN A 94 -6.43 -19.02 5.52
N LEU A 95 -5.37 -19.30 6.29
CA LEU A 95 -5.40 -19.30 7.76
C LEU A 95 -4.45 -18.23 8.33
N PRO A 96 -4.67 -17.79 9.58
CA PRO A 96 -3.78 -16.84 10.24
C PRO A 96 -2.34 -17.37 10.33
N VAL A 97 -1.38 -16.50 10.01
CA VAL A 97 0.04 -16.86 9.81
C VAL A 97 0.90 -16.54 11.04
N ARG A 98 0.44 -15.68 11.95
CA ARG A 98 1.22 -15.17 13.11
C ARG A 98 0.80 -15.82 14.43
N GLY A 99 0.45 -17.11 14.39
CA GLY A 99 0.10 -17.87 15.60
C GLY A 99 -1.28 -17.57 16.19
N GLN A 100 -2.15 -16.82 15.51
CA GLN A 100 -3.49 -16.53 16.01
C GLN A 100 -4.39 -17.78 16.01
N SER A 101 -5.33 -17.85 16.95
CA SER A 101 -6.34 -18.92 17.01
C SER A 101 -7.23 -18.93 15.78
N SER A 102 -7.40 -20.12 15.17
CA SER A 102 -8.25 -20.32 14.00
C SER A 102 -9.60 -20.97 14.30
N LYS A 103 -9.93 -21.25 15.57
CA LYS A 103 -11.18 -21.92 15.96
C LYS A 103 -12.41 -21.03 15.75
N THR A 104 -12.36 -19.78 16.21
CA THR A 104 -13.52 -18.85 16.20
C THR A 104 -13.32 -17.65 15.27
N ASN A 105 -12.40 -16.73 15.59
CA ASN A 105 -12.41 -15.35 15.08
C ASN A 105 -11.44 -15.04 13.92
N ALA A 106 -11.01 -16.05 13.15
CA ALA A 106 -10.07 -15.87 12.04
C ALA A 106 -10.70 -15.32 10.74
N ARG A 107 -11.70 -14.44 10.84
CA ARG A 107 -12.56 -14.02 9.71
C ARG A 107 -11.89 -13.12 8.69
N THR A 108 -10.98 -12.25 9.12
CA THR A 108 -10.22 -11.38 8.20
C THR A 108 -9.45 -12.19 7.15
N VAL A 109 -9.01 -13.41 7.50
CA VAL A 109 -8.29 -14.30 6.57
C VAL A 109 -9.21 -15.35 5.95
N LYS A 110 -10.11 -15.96 6.74
CA LYS A 110 -11.02 -17.01 6.25
C LYS A 110 -12.16 -16.50 5.35
N GLY A 111 -12.41 -15.19 5.37
CA GLY A 111 -13.57 -14.59 4.72
C GLY A 111 -14.89 -14.82 5.47
N PRO A 112 -16.02 -14.45 4.86
CA PRO A 112 -17.35 -14.55 5.46
C PRO A 112 -17.72 -15.98 5.89
N LYS A 113 -18.69 -16.10 6.81
CA LYS A 113 -19.15 -17.42 7.29
C LYS A 113 -19.79 -18.19 6.16
N LYS A 114 -19.12 -19.22 5.68
CA LYS A 114 -19.71 -20.22 4.78
C LYS A 114 -20.77 -21.00 5.57
N PRO A 115 -22.06 -20.91 5.23
CA PRO A 115 -23.08 -21.74 5.86
C PRO A 115 -22.83 -23.19 5.46
N ILE A 116 -23.00 -24.11 6.42
CA ILE A 116 -22.98 -25.54 6.11
C ILE A 116 -24.37 -25.84 5.54
N ARG A 117 -24.45 -26.13 4.24
CA ARG A 117 -25.66 -26.76 3.69
C ARG A 117 -25.66 -28.20 4.17
N LYS A 118 -26.69 -28.58 4.92
CA LYS A 118 -26.99 -29.99 5.21
C LYS A 118 -27.56 -30.64 3.96
#